data_AF-A0A7Z2V7D0-F1
#
_entry.id   AF-A0A7Z2V7D0-F1
#
_cell.length_a   1.000
_cell.length_b   1.000
_cell.length_c   1.000
_cell.angle_alpha   90.00
_cell.angle_beta   90.00
_cell.angle_gamma   90.00
#
_symmetry.space_group_name_H-M   'P 1'
#
loop_
_entity.id
_entity.type
_entity.pdbx_description
1 polymer ?
#
loop_
_entity_poly.entity_id
_entity_poly.type
_entity_poly.pdbx_seq_one_letter_code
_entity_poly.pdbx_strand_id
1 'polypeptide(L)'
;MKAMHKTALALALVLGTLGSGSLYAKEAGNPGNVSSVVTTTRTYESGGDLDQISAWIKKVSPGYAPVMSLRKVTVVRTVKASGLVTTQGLGDPPVDLPSSGIPGEKRTYRNDYPEGSYESWTYEWVSGSNAAGWVLRDYQFHSSGKDEGVPTHPF
;
A
#
# COMPACT_ATOMS: atom_id res chain seq x y z
N MET A 1 -10.88 -27.42 29.20
CA MET A 1 -11.72 -26.33 28.65
C MET A 1 -10.81 -25.15 28.36
N LYS A 2 -10.67 -24.74 27.08
CA LYS A 2 -9.72 -23.71 26.63
C LYS A 2 -10.22 -22.32 27.04
N ALA A 3 -9.39 -21.58 27.75
CA ALA A 3 -9.63 -20.17 28.08
C ALA A 3 -9.36 -19.30 26.84
N MET A 4 -10.41 -18.67 26.31
CA MET A 4 -10.30 -17.64 25.28
C MET A 4 -9.82 -16.34 25.92
N HIS A 5 -8.54 -16.01 25.72
CA HIS A 5 -8.03 -14.68 26.02
C HIS A 5 -8.33 -13.77 24.83
N LYS A 6 -9.23 -12.81 25.03
CA LYS A 6 -9.52 -11.75 24.07
C LYS A 6 -8.43 -10.69 24.21
N THR A 7 -7.48 -10.66 23.29
CA THR A 7 -6.49 -9.60 23.18
C THR A 7 -7.17 -8.36 22.58
N ALA A 8 -7.28 -7.30 23.36
CA ALA A 8 -7.77 -6.01 22.92
C ALA A 8 -6.72 -5.34 22.01
N LEU A 9 -7.10 -5.00 20.78
CA LEU A 9 -6.29 -4.22 19.85
C LEU A 9 -6.50 -2.73 20.17
N ALA A 10 -5.47 -2.07 20.68
CA ALA A 10 -5.50 -0.63 20.95
C ALA A 10 -5.36 0.14 19.62
N LEU A 11 -6.43 0.82 19.21
CA LEU A 11 -6.48 1.71 18.05
C LEU A 11 -6.06 3.12 18.50
N ALA A 12 -4.83 3.54 18.20
CA ALA A 12 -4.38 4.91 18.44
C ALA A 12 -4.62 5.78 17.20
N LEU A 13 -5.68 6.58 17.20
CA LEU A 13 -5.99 7.57 16.17
C LEU A 13 -5.34 8.91 16.57
N VAL A 14 -4.16 9.22 16.04
CA VAL A 14 -3.52 10.53 16.25
C VAL A 14 -4.04 11.50 15.19
N LEU A 15 -5.04 12.30 15.55
CA LEU A 15 -5.45 13.50 14.81
C LEU A 15 -4.45 14.63 15.13
N GLY A 16 -3.48 14.83 14.25
CA GLY A 16 -2.58 15.97 14.36
C GLY A 16 -3.30 17.28 14.01
N THR A 17 -3.72 18.04 15.01
CA THR A 17 -4.11 19.45 14.86
C THR A 17 -2.89 20.33 15.07
N LEU A 18 -2.38 20.96 14.01
CA LEU A 18 -1.47 22.10 14.11
C LEU A 18 -1.85 23.15 13.06
N GLY A 19 -2.12 24.37 13.54
CA GLY A 19 -2.16 25.58 12.72
C GLY A 19 -3.39 26.47 12.93
N SER A 20 -3.39 27.25 14.02
CA SER A 20 -4.28 28.39 14.19
C SER A 20 -4.11 29.40 13.04
N GLY A 21 -5.19 29.69 12.32
CA GLY A 21 -5.31 30.77 11.34
C GLY A 21 -6.79 31.03 11.06
N SER A 22 -7.30 32.15 11.55
CA SER A 22 -8.70 32.55 11.44
C SER A 22 -8.98 33.31 10.13
N LEU A 23 -10.27 33.34 9.76
CA LEU A 23 -10.96 34.25 8.83
C LEU A 23 -10.81 33.96 7.33
N TYR A 24 -11.83 33.35 6.72
CA TYR A 24 -12.85 34.00 5.89
C TYR A 24 -13.66 32.91 5.17
N ALA A 25 -14.91 32.71 5.61
CA ALA A 25 -15.92 32.06 4.79
C ALA A 25 -16.45 33.10 3.80
N LYS A 26 -16.13 32.95 2.51
CA LYS A 26 -16.98 33.32 1.37
C LYS A 26 -16.32 32.83 0.07
N GLU A 27 -16.87 31.78 -0.51
CA GLU A 27 -17.15 31.75 -1.94
C GLU A 27 -18.21 30.66 -2.20
N ALA A 28 -19.43 31.10 -2.48
CA ALA A 28 -20.40 30.28 -3.19
C ALA A 28 -19.94 30.25 -4.65
N GLY A 29 -19.47 29.09 -5.14
CA GLY A 29 -18.99 28.97 -6.52
C GLY A 29 -18.74 27.54 -6.95
N ASN A 30 -19.66 27.03 -7.78
CA ASN A 30 -19.57 25.81 -8.60
C ASN A 30 -19.68 24.45 -7.85
N PRO A 31 -20.62 23.54 -8.20
CA PRO A 31 -20.48 22.13 -7.89
C PRO A 31 -19.41 21.51 -8.81
N GLY A 32 -18.21 22.10 -8.81
CA GLY A 32 -17.06 21.59 -9.53
C GLY A 32 -16.54 20.38 -8.78
N ASN A 33 -16.61 19.21 -9.42
CA ASN A 33 -16.01 17.94 -9.03
C ASN A 33 -14.99 18.03 -7.88
N VAL A 34 -15.44 17.78 -6.65
CA VAL A 34 -14.52 17.61 -5.51
C VAL A 34 -13.76 16.31 -5.76
N SER A 35 -12.50 16.44 -6.16
CA SER A 35 -11.56 15.32 -6.25
C SER A 35 -10.80 15.24 -4.93
N SER A 36 -10.96 14.13 -4.20
CA SER A 36 -10.20 13.83 -2.98
C SER A 36 -9.19 12.72 -3.25
N VAL A 37 -8.07 12.74 -2.53
CA VAL A 37 -7.11 11.62 -2.55
C VAL A 37 -7.26 10.86 -1.25
N VAL A 38 -7.51 9.55 -1.35
CA VAL A 38 -7.61 8.66 -0.19
C VAL A 38 -6.37 7.78 -0.16
N THR A 39 -5.70 7.76 1.00
CA THR A 39 -4.53 6.91 1.26
C THR A 39 -4.82 5.98 2.42
N THR A 40 -4.54 4.70 2.25
CA THR A 40 -4.68 3.67 3.29
C THR A 40 -3.35 2.92 3.44
N THR A 41 -2.95 2.66 4.67
CA THR A 41 -1.69 1.97 5.00
C THR A 41 -1.97 0.77 5.89
N ARG A 42 -1.33 -0.36 5.59
CA ARG A 42 -1.41 -1.57 6.41
C ARG A 42 -0.07 -2.30 6.45
N THR A 43 0.28 -2.88 7.59
CA THR A 43 1.51 -3.66 7.78
C THR A 43 1.18 -5.13 8.00
N TYR A 44 1.96 -6.01 7.38
CA TYR A 44 1.84 -7.47 7.44
C TYR A 44 3.15 -8.10 7.89
N GLU A 45 3.05 -9.00 8.87
CA GLU A 45 4.19 -9.76 9.44
C GLU A 45 3.86 -11.27 9.55
N SER A 46 2.62 -11.66 9.27
CA SER A 46 2.18 -13.07 9.28
C SER A 46 2.69 -13.80 8.05
N GLY A 47 3.28 -14.98 8.22
CA GLY A 47 3.84 -15.78 7.12
C GLY A 47 2.84 -16.03 5.98
N GLY A 48 1.57 -16.33 6.28
CA GLY A 48 0.57 -16.59 5.25
C GLY A 48 0.27 -15.37 4.36
N ASP A 49 0.15 -14.17 4.95
CA ASP A 49 -0.09 -12.93 4.20
C ASP A 49 1.14 -12.57 3.36
N LEU A 50 2.34 -12.77 3.91
CA LEU A 50 3.61 -12.52 3.24
C LEU A 50 3.82 -13.44 2.03
N ASP A 51 3.44 -14.72 2.13
CA ASP A 51 3.53 -15.66 1.02
C ASP A 51 2.57 -15.29 -0.12
N GLN A 52 1.35 -14.88 0.22
CA GLN A 52 0.40 -14.36 -0.75
C GLN A 52 0.97 -13.13 -1.46
N ILE A 53 1.48 -12.14 -0.72
CA ILE A 53 2.08 -10.91 -1.28
C ILE A 53 3.23 -11.26 -2.23
N SER A 54 4.12 -12.15 -1.81
CA SER A 54 5.24 -12.62 -2.63
C SER A 54 4.77 -13.26 -3.94
N ALA A 55 3.76 -14.13 -3.88
CA ALA A 55 3.20 -14.79 -5.05
C ALA A 55 2.56 -13.80 -6.03
N TRP A 56 1.86 -12.77 -5.54
CA TRP A 56 1.27 -11.75 -6.38
C TRP A 56 2.32 -10.87 -7.06
N ILE A 57 3.35 -10.42 -6.33
CA ILE A 57 4.47 -9.65 -6.92
C ILE A 57 5.13 -10.46 -8.04
N LYS A 58 5.42 -11.75 -7.81
CA LYS A 58 5.97 -12.65 -8.82
C LYS A 58 5.08 -12.79 -10.05
N LYS A 59 3.76 -12.81 -9.86
CA LYS A 59 2.80 -12.91 -10.96
C LYS A 59 2.71 -11.62 -11.78
N VAL A 60 2.68 -10.46 -11.12
CA VAL A 60 2.49 -9.15 -11.77
C VAL A 60 3.78 -8.64 -12.41
N SER A 61 4.93 -8.85 -11.75
CA SER A 61 6.23 -8.41 -12.23
C SER A 61 7.28 -9.52 -12.00
N PRO A 62 7.29 -10.58 -12.83
CA PRO A 62 8.18 -11.72 -12.64
C PRO A 62 9.68 -11.34 -12.68
N GLY A 63 10.06 -10.31 -13.45
CA GLY A 63 11.43 -9.79 -13.48
C GLY A 63 11.85 -9.02 -12.22
N TYR A 64 10.91 -8.70 -11.34
CA TYR A 64 11.12 -7.99 -10.07
C TYR A 64 10.51 -8.79 -8.91
N ALA A 65 10.64 -10.11 -8.95
CA ALA A 65 10.25 -10.97 -7.84
C ALA A 65 11.03 -10.60 -6.56
N PRO A 66 10.46 -10.81 -5.36
CA PRO A 66 11.18 -10.61 -4.12
C PRO A 66 12.48 -11.39 -4.12
N VAL A 67 13.57 -10.66 -3.86
CA VAL A 67 14.92 -11.21 -3.86
C VAL A 67 15.11 -12.18 -2.70
N MET A 68 14.42 -11.93 -1.58
CA MET A 68 14.40 -12.80 -0.41
C MET A 68 12.96 -13.03 0.07
N SER A 69 12.79 -13.97 1.00
CA SER A 69 11.52 -14.14 1.70
C SER A 69 11.13 -12.84 2.41
N LEU A 70 9.88 -12.43 2.23
CA LEU A 70 9.33 -11.24 2.88
C LEU A 70 9.34 -11.40 4.41
N ARG A 71 9.39 -10.28 5.12
CA ARG A 71 9.52 -10.23 6.59
C ARG A 71 8.47 -9.33 7.21
N LYS A 72 8.49 -8.05 6.82
CA LYS A 72 7.53 -7.05 7.26
C LYS A 72 7.18 -6.19 6.06
N VAL A 73 5.95 -6.31 5.59
CA VAL A 73 5.49 -5.59 4.41
C VAL A 73 4.52 -4.49 4.82
N THR A 74 4.87 -3.26 4.51
CA THR A 74 3.95 -2.12 4.56
C THR A 74 3.35 -1.91 3.18
N VAL A 75 2.02 -2.00 3.09
CA VAL A 75 1.26 -1.74 1.87
C VAL A 75 0.58 -0.39 2.01
N VAL A 76 0.89 0.51 1.09
CA VAL A 76 0.25 1.81 0.94
C VAL A 76 -0.61 1.77 -0.32
N ARG A 77 -1.88 2.12 -0.19
CA ARG A 77 -2.81 2.26 -1.32
C ARG A 77 -3.23 3.70 -1.45
N THR A 78 -3.25 4.23 -2.67
CA THR A 78 -3.70 5.59 -2.96
C THR A 78 -4.65 5.59 -4.14
N VAL A 79 -5.82 6.22 -3.96
CA VAL A 79 -6.85 6.37 -5.01
C VAL A 79 -7.29 7.82 -5.12
N LYS A 80 -7.54 8.27 -6.36
CA LYS A 80 -8.27 9.52 -6.62
C LYS A 80 -9.75 9.21 -6.59
N ALA A 81 -10.47 9.84 -5.67
CA ALA A 81 -11.91 9.74 -5.53
C ALA A 81 -12.56 11.01 -6.09
N SER A 82 -13.58 10.85 -6.95
CA SER A 82 -14.40 11.96 -7.47
C SER A 82 -15.80 11.83 -6.90
N GLY A 83 -16.30 12.87 -6.21
CA GLY A 83 -17.64 12.86 -5.59
C GLY A 83 -17.69 12.20 -4.20
N LEU A 84 -18.90 11.87 -3.73
CA LEU A 84 -19.15 11.26 -2.42
C LEU A 84 -18.76 9.77 -2.41
N VAL A 85 -17.48 9.47 -2.67
CA VAL A 85 -16.95 8.12 -2.50
C VAL A 85 -16.93 7.84 -1.01
N THR A 86 -17.86 7.01 -0.55
CA THR A 86 -17.84 6.50 0.81
C THR A 86 -16.57 5.67 0.97
N THR A 87 -15.77 6.05 1.95
CA THR A 87 -14.56 5.34 2.41
C THR A 87 -14.78 3.85 2.64
N GLN A 88 -16.05 3.44 2.79
CA GLN A 88 -16.54 2.10 3.04
C GLN A 88 -16.59 1.18 1.81
N GLY A 89 -16.57 1.71 0.58
CA GLY A 89 -16.45 0.90 -0.65
C GLY A 89 -15.00 0.61 -1.05
N LEU A 90 -14.03 1.15 -0.32
CA LEU A 90 -12.62 1.11 -0.71
C LEU A 90 -11.87 -0.10 -0.18
N GLY A 91 -12.45 -0.87 0.76
CA GLY A 91 -11.80 -2.02 1.39
C GLY A 91 -10.52 -1.62 2.12
N ASP A 92 -10.43 -1.85 3.43
CA ASP A 92 -9.10 -1.97 4.05
C ASP A 92 -8.28 -2.94 3.20
N PRO A 93 -6.99 -2.66 2.90
CA PRO A 93 -6.17 -3.51 2.05
C PRO A 93 -6.45 -4.98 2.37
N PRO A 94 -7.14 -5.73 1.47
CA PRO A 94 -7.61 -7.06 1.81
C PRO A 94 -6.44 -8.03 1.81
N VAL A 95 -6.63 -9.11 2.57
CA VAL A 95 -5.79 -10.31 2.57
C VAL A 95 -5.74 -10.95 1.17
N ASP A 96 -6.71 -10.66 0.30
CA ASP A 96 -6.67 -11.00 -1.12
C ASP A 96 -6.04 -9.88 -1.96
N LEU A 97 -4.91 -10.19 -2.57
CA LEU A 97 -4.19 -9.25 -3.43
C LEU A 97 -5.02 -8.90 -4.67
N PRO A 98 -5.00 -7.64 -5.11
CA PRO A 98 -5.97 -7.12 -6.06
C PRO A 98 -5.79 -7.76 -7.44
N SER A 99 -6.82 -8.43 -7.94
CA SER A 99 -6.90 -8.82 -9.37
C SER A 99 -7.27 -7.66 -10.28
N SER A 100 -7.88 -6.62 -9.71
CA SER A 100 -8.31 -5.39 -10.40
C SER A 100 -8.10 -4.15 -9.53
N GLY A 101 -8.20 -2.97 -10.13
CA GLY A 101 -8.04 -1.68 -9.44
C GLY A 101 -8.88 -0.57 -10.05
N ILE A 102 -8.82 0.61 -9.43
CA ILE A 102 -9.41 1.85 -9.95
C ILE A 102 -8.42 2.49 -10.93
N PRO A 103 -8.85 3.07 -12.07
CA PRO A 103 -7.94 3.76 -12.99
C PRO A 103 -7.04 4.78 -12.28
N GLY A 104 -5.72 4.62 -12.37
CA GLY A 104 -4.75 5.47 -11.67
C GLY A 104 -4.55 5.18 -10.18
N GLU A 105 -5.16 4.11 -9.66
CA GLU A 105 -4.88 3.59 -8.32
C GLU A 105 -3.41 3.20 -8.21
N LYS A 106 -2.77 3.63 -7.13
CA LYS A 106 -1.39 3.26 -6.80
C LYS A 106 -1.35 2.33 -5.60
N ARG A 107 -0.48 1.33 -5.67
CA ARG A 107 -0.15 0.46 -4.53
C ARG A 107 1.34 0.31 -4.39
N THR A 108 1.86 0.69 -3.23
CA THR A 108 3.26 0.51 -2.87
C THR A 108 3.36 -0.60 -1.84
N TYR A 109 4.20 -1.59 -2.12
CA TYR A 109 4.56 -2.66 -1.21
C TYR A 109 6.00 -2.41 -0.81
N ARG A 110 6.25 -2.17 0.47
CA ARG A 110 7.60 -2.01 1.00
C ARG A 110 7.87 -3.11 2.00
N ASN A 111 8.85 -3.96 1.71
CA ASN A 111 9.36 -4.96 2.62
C ASN A 111 10.61 -4.42 3.32
N ASP A 112 10.59 -4.37 4.65
CA ASP A 112 11.76 -4.06 5.46
C ASP A 112 12.36 -5.37 6.02
N TYR A 113 13.67 -5.56 5.84
CA TYR A 113 14.43 -6.68 6.39
C TYR A 113 15.00 -6.33 7.78
N PRO A 114 15.32 -7.31 8.64
CA PRO A 114 15.70 -7.08 10.04
C PRO A 114 16.91 -6.15 10.23
N GLU A 115 17.93 -6.25 9.38
CA GLU A 115 19.20 -5.52 9.51
C GLU A 115 19.24 -4.25 8.63
N GLY A 116 18.07 -3.77 8.19
CA GLY A 116 17.91 -2.44 7.57
C GLY A 116 17.94 -2.41 6.04
N SER A 117 18.13 -3.55 5.36
CA SER A 117 17.84 -3.64 3.93
C SER A 117 16.34 -3.47 3.68
N TYR A 118 15.97 -3.01 2.49
CA TYR A 118 14.56 -2.96 2.10
C TYR A 118 14.38 -3.20 0.61
N GLU A 119 13.17 -3.60 0.26
CA GLU A 119 12.74 -3.78 -1.12
C GLU A 119 11.35 -3.17 -1.29
N SER A 120 11.13 -2.43 -2.36
CA SER A 120 9.91 -1.68 -2.59
C SER A 120 9.43 -1.78 -4.03
N TRP A 121 8.13 -1.97 -4.20
CA TRP A 121 7.45 -2.02 -5.49
C TRP A 121 6.28 -1.06 -5.48
N THR A 122 6.20 -0.18 -6.47
CA THR A 122 5.03 0.67 -6.69
C THR A 122 4.34 0.29 -7.99
N TYR A 123 3.08 -0.12 -7.87
CA TYR A 123 2.23 -0.46 -8.99
C TYR A 123 1.18 0.61 -9.22
N GLU A 124 0.78 0.78 -10.47
CA GLU A 124 -0.37 1.57 -10.87
C GLU A 124 -1.35 0.71 -11.67
N TRP A 125 -2.64 0.83 -11.36
CA TRP A 125 -3.67 0.21 -12.19
C TRP A 125 -3.91 1.07 -13.43
N VAL A 126 -3.60 0.50 -14.59
CA VAL A 126 -3.85 1.11 -15.89
C VAL A 126 -5.06 0.42 -16.50
N SER A 127 -6.04 1.20 -16.94
CA SER A 127 -7.18 0.70 -17.69
C SER A 127 -7.38 1.55 -18.94
N GLY A 128 -7.42 0.91 -20.11
CA GLY A 128 -7.78 1.51 -21.38
C GLY A 128 -8.73 0.59 -22.15
N SER A 129 -9.13 1.01 -23.34
CA SER A 129 -10.07 0.29 -24.21
C SER A 129 -9.62 -1.14 -24.58
N ASN A 130 -8.31 -1.41 -24.55
CA ASN A 130 -7.73 -2.68 -25.03
C ASN A 130 -7.05 -3.52 -23.94
N ALA A 131 -6.80 -2.97 -22.74
CA ALA A 131 -6.14 -3.69 -21.66
C ALA A 131 -6.40 -3.04 -20.30
N ALA A 132 -6.49 -3.87 -19.26
CA ALA A 132 -6.51 -3.43 -17.88
C ALA A 132 -5.56 -4.31 -17.04
N GLY A 133 -4.74 -3.69 -16.20
CA GLY A 133 -3.76 -4.43 -15.40
C GLY A 133 -2.94 -3.57 -14.47
N TRP A 134 -2.29 -4.24 -13.52
CA TRP A 134 -1.27 -3.64 -12.67
C TRP A 134 0.04 -3.51 -13.44
N VAL A 135 0.58 -2.31 -13.47
CA VAL A 135 1.87 -2.02 -14.10
C VAL A 135 2.84 -1.56 -13.03
N LEU A 136 4.01 -2.20 -12.96
CA LEU A 136 5.10 -1.74 -12.10
C LEU A 136 5.61 -0.40 -12.62
N ARG A 137 5.61 0.61 -11.75
CA ARG A 137 6.04 1.98 -12.06
C ARG A 137 7.38 2.32 -11.43
N ASP A 138 7.66 1.72 -10.28
CA ASP A 138 8.91 1.96 -9.56
C ASP A 138 9.30 0.71 -8.78
N TYR A 139 10.60 0.43 -8.77
CA TYR A 139 11.20 -0.65 -8.00
C TYR A 139 12.47 -0.12 -7.35
N GLN A 140 12.63 -0.40 -6.06
CA GLN A 140 13.81 0.00 -5.30
C GLN A 140 14.29 -1.18 -4.46
N PHE A 141 15.58 -1.45 -4.54
CA PHE A 141 16.26 -2.36 -3.65
C PHE A 141 17.40 -1.64 -2.97
N HIS A 142 17.46 -1.76 -1.65
CA HIS A 142 18.53 -1.21 -0.84
C HIS A 142 19.09 -2.31 0.06
N SER A 143 20.40 -2.50 -0.01
CA SER A 143 21.15 -3.39 0.86
C SER A 143 21.85 -2.60 1.96
N SER A 144 21.65 -3.00 3.21
CA SER A 144 22.46 -2.54 4.33
C SER A 144 23.82 -3.26 4.41
N GLY A 145 23.99 -4.35 3.65
CA GLY A 145 25.15 -5.24 3.71
C GLY A 145 25.18 -6.15 4.95
N LYS A 146 24.15 -6.09 5.80
CA LYS A 146 24.08 -6.84 7.07
C LYS A 146 23.02 -7.94 7.06
N ASP A 147 22.02 -7.84 6.19
CA ASP A 147 21.02 -8.88 6.02
C ASP A 147 21.59 -10.06 5.23
N GLU A 148 21.50 -11.26 5.80
CA GLU A 148 21.92 -12.50 5.15
C GLU A 148 21.07 -12.78 3.90
N GLY A 149 21.73 -13.18 2.80
CA GLY A 149 21.07 -13.55 1.55
C GLY A 149 20.77 -12.39 0.60
N VAL A 150 21.09 -11.15 0.98
CA VAL A 150 20.98 -9.99 0.10
C VAL A 150 22.05 -10.03 -0.99
N PRO A 151 21.69 -9.90 -2.29
CA PRO A 151 22.67 -9.73 -3.36
C PRO A 151 23.55 -8.51 -3.09
N THR A 152 24.86 -8.72 -3.13
CA THR A 152 25.88 -7.68 -2.95
C THR A 152 26.08 -6.81 -4.19
N HIS A 153 25.38 -7.11 -5.29
CA HIS A 153 25.46 -6.38 -6.55
C HIS A 153 24.04 -5.98 -7.03
N PRO A 154 23.82 -4.72 -7.44
CA PRO A 154 22.56 -4.32 -8.07
C PRO A 154 22.43 -5.02 -9.43
N PHE A 155 21.21 -5.45 -9.76
CA PHE A 155 20.86 -5.97 -11.09
C PHE A 155 20.88 -4.86 -12.14
#